data_AF-A0A4Q2S848-F1
#
_entry.id   AF-A0A4Q2S848-F1
#
_cell.length_a   1.000
_cell.length_b   1.000
_cell.length_c   1.000
_cell.angle_alpha   90.00
_cell.angle_beta   90.00
_cell.angle_gamma   90.00
#
_symmetry.space_group_name_H-M   'P 1'
#
loop_
_entity.id
_entity.type
_entity.pdbx_description
1 polymer ?
#
loop_
_entity_poly.entity_id
_entity_poly.type
_entity_poly.pdbx_seq_one_letter_code
_entity_poly.pdbx_strand_id
1 'polypeptide(L)'
;MTSPPTPNDITDVLRDTAAEVGLRIWPDLPGDFWHGTVSWPDDEDPAGFVREAAAVGAKLLYLATAGEAPDAVSHVGAAFAHQGVIYRFAHGSRHEAPEADTDVVDGNWEDSDSASDLAHVDVEAFAFVRAYSDKGPAGETWPQALERIMGSRKRAARLEPIVDSVVEDPGYGRFSNRQPILERHLTGLNDRDRPLVRRAVNHRWEVFVEPGLTAQAAEISGDLLARHDLDIDMYRWGEIEAVVLSSIPDLDPQLAPFVVGAVRSGLTELREEVHAAANRDGLSLYEALDPQTRDTLGFNRRPAAQAALLEGMLADVPQRARRSYVSELVEIEQARNLVSRERRFATVGRALLDRGMAKTAAGRTLGISPAVLDRLLTTHRDDVTIDEDDYLSDLLRA
;
A
#
# COMPACT_ATOMS: atom_id res chain seq x y z
N MET A 1 -2.75 43.27 28.02
CA MET A 1 -2.61 42.27 26.96
C MET A 1 -1.77 41.15 27.54
N THR A 2 -2.38 40.00 27.79
CA THR A 2 -1.67 38.78 28.22
C THR A 2 -0.88 38.23 27.04
N SER A 3 0.33 37.73 27.28
CA SER A 3 1.11 37.04 26.24
C SER A 3 0.31 35.82 25.74
N PRO A 4 0.37 35.49 24.43
CA PRO A 4 -0.27 34.29 23.92
C PRO A 4 0.29 33.04 24.61
N PRO A 5 -0.53 32.00 24.83
CA PRO A 5 -0.10 30.76 25.47
C PRO A 5 1.00 30.08 24.64
N THR A 6 1.96 29.45 25.32
CA THR A 6 3.02 28.69 24.64
C THR A 6 2.51 27.30 24.22
N PRO A 7 3.16 26.63 23.24
CA PRO A 7 2.86 25.24 22.89
C PRO A 7 2.75 24.28 24.09
N ASN A 8 3.63 24.45 25.08
CA ASN A 8 3.61 23.63 26.30
C ASN A 8 2.37 23.93 27.15
N ASP A 9 1.99 25.20 27.30
CA ASP A 9 0.78 25.59 28.04
C ASP A 9 -0.48 24.98 27.41
N ILE A 10 -0.54 24.90 26.08
CA ILE A 10 -1.67 24.29 25.35
C ILE A 10 -1.71 22.78 25.55
N THR A 11 -0.56 22.11 25.46
CA THR A 11 -0.47 20.67 25.67
C THR A 11 -0.90 20.29 27.08
N ASP A 12 -0.49 21.07 28.09
CA ASP A 12 -0.87 20.86 29.48
C ASP A 12 -2.38 21.12 29.69
N VAL A 13 -2.94 22.18 29.09
CA VAL A 13 -4.39 22.43 29.14
C VAL A 13 -5.20 21.30 28.50
N LEU A 14 -4.77 20.78 27.35
CA LEU A 14 -5.42 19.66 26.68
C LEU A 14 -5.36 18.38 27.55
N ARG A 15 -4.20 18.11 28.14
CA ARG A 15 -3.97 16.94 29.01
C ARG A 15 -4.81 17.01 30.29
N ASP A 16 -4.78 18.14 30.97
CA ASP A 16 -5.48 18.35 32.23
C ASP A 16 -7.00 18.34 32.02
N THR A 17 -7.49 18.98 30.95
CA THR A 17 -8.91 18.97 30.61
C THR A 17 -9.37 17.56 30.23
N ALA A 18 -8.54 16.79 29.51
CA ALA A 18 -8.88 15.41 29.14
C ALA A 18 -8.99 14.51 30.38
N ALA A 19 -8.07 14.67 31.34
CA ALA A 19 -8.14 13.97 32.61
C ALA A 19 -9.38 14.38 33.44
N GLU A 20 -9.73 15.68 33.44
CA GLU A 20 -10.93 16.22 34.12
C GLU A 20 -12.22 15.59 33.59
N VAL A 21 -12.34 15.44 32.27
CA VAL A 21 -13.55 14.91 31.61
C VAL A 21 -13.52 13.40 31.38
N GLY A 22 -12.48 12.71 31.87
CA GLY A 22 -12.36 11.25 31.80
C GLY A 22 -11.98 10.68 30.43
N LEU A 23 -11.37 11.49 29.55
CA LEU A 23 -10.82 11.04 28.28
C LEU A 23 -9.47 10.33 28.48
N ARG A 24 -9.24 9.24 27.74
CA ARG A 24 -7.95 8.55 27.73
C ARG A 24 -7.05 9.19 26.67
N ILE A 25 -5.82 9.52 27.05
CA ILE A 25 -4.81 10.09 26.14
C ILE A 25 -3.94 8.95 25.61
N TRP A 26 -3.71 8.92 24.30
CA TRP A 26 -2.70 8.06 23.70
C TRP A 26 -1.47 8.88 23.26
N PRO A 27 -0.25 8.40 23.58
CA PRO A 27 0.97 9.12 23.25
C PRO A 27 1.30 9.05 21.76
N ASP A 28 0.93 7.98 21.05
CA ASP A 28 1.30 7.73 19.65
C ASP A 28 0.09 7.24 18.83
N LEU A 29 -0.12 7.82 17.64
CA LEU A 29 -1.01 7.30 16.60
C LEU A 29 -0.17 6.85 15.41
N PRO A 30 -0.46 5.71 14.75
CA PRO A 30 0.20 5.36 13.49
C PRO A 30 -0.06 6.47 12.45
N GLY A 31 1.00 6.88 11.74
CA GLY A 31 0.99 8.05 10.85
C GLY A 31 -0.02 8.00 9.71
N ASP A 32 -0.61 6.84 9.43
CA ASP A 32 -1.36 6.59 8.19
C ASP A 32 -2.89 6.77 8.34
N PHE A 33 -3.40 7.22 9.50
CA PHE A 33 -4.85 7.27 9.77
C PHE A 33 -5.58 8.56 9.34
N TRP A 34 -4.97 9.45 8.55
CA TRP A 34 -5.55 10.77 8.26
C TRP A 34 -6.30 10.84 6.93
N HIS A 35 -7.62 10.58 6.93
CA HIS A 35 -8.44 10.64 5.70
C HIS A 35 -9.49 11.78 5.65
N GLY A 36 -9.45 12.72 6.58
CA GLY A 36 -10.28 13.92 6.54
C GLY A 36 -10.05 14.79 7.76
N THR A 37 -9.76 16.08 7.53
CA THR A 37 -9.49 17.03 8.62
C THR A 37 -10.59 18.09 8.62
N VAL A 38 -11.31 18.22 9.74
CA VAL A 38 -12.13 19.40 10.01
C VAL A 38 -11.37 20.24 11.03
N SER A 39 -10.95 21.43 10.62
CA SER A 39 -10.26 22.38 11.50
C SER A 39 -11.26 22.99 12.48
N TRP A 40 -10.90 23.01 13.76
CA TRP A 40 -11.72 23.63 14.78
C TRP A 40 -11.79 25.15 14.59
N PRO A 41 -12.97 25.79 14.69
CA PRO A 41 -13.16 27.19 14.32
C PRO A 41 -12.55 28.21 15.29
N ASP A 42 -12.07 27.78 16.46
CA ASP A 42 -11.47 28.66 17.47
C ASP A 42 -10.17 28.04 18.01
N ASP A 43 -9.04 28.46 17.43
CA ASP A 43 -7.67 28.02 17.77
C ASP A 43 -7.17 28.55 19.12
N GLU A 44 -8.01 29.31 19.83
CA GLU A 44 -7.76 29.92 21.14
C GLU A 44 -8.42 29.19 22.34
N ASP A 45 -9.27 28.16 22.14
CA ASP A 45 -9.91 27.40 23.24
C ASP A 45 -9.65 25.87 23.23
N PRO A 46 -8.44 25.43 23.60
CA PRO A 46 -8.11 24.00 23.70
C PRO A 46 -8.95 23.26 24.75
N ALA A 47 -9.39 23.93 25.82
CA ALA A 47 -10.20 23.29 26.85
C ALA A 47 -11.65 23.07 26.37
N GLY A 48 -12.22 24.05 25.64
CA GLY A 48 -13.50 23.91 24.95
C GLY A 48 -13.50 22.74 23.97
N PHE A 49 -12.45 22.61 23.16
CA PHE A 49 -12.27 21.49 22.24
C PHE A 49 -12.37 20.12 22.94
N VAL A 50 -11.65 19.94 24.05
CA VAL A 50 -11.64 18.66 24.80
C VAL A 50 -12.98 18.39 25.48
N ARG A 51 -13.63 19.41 26.03
CA ARG A 51 -14.96 19.27 26.65
C ARG A 51 -16.02 18.92 25.62
N GLU A 52 -15.96 19.50 24.43
CA GLU A 52 -16.88 19.18 23.35
C GLU A 52 -16.64 17.77 22.81
N ALA A 53 -15.38 17.36 22.66
CA ALA A 53 -15.00 15.98 22.34
C ALA A 53 -15.61 14.98 23.34
N ALA A 54 -15.50 15.26 24.64
CA ALA A 54 -16.10 14.44 25.69
C ALA A 54 -17.64 14.48 25.65
N ALA A 55 -18.24 15.64 25.37
CA ALA A 55 -19.70 15.81 25.28
C ALA A 55 -20.30 15.02 24.10
N VAL A 56 -19.58 14.89 22.99
CA VAL A 56 -19.98 14.02 21.87
C VAL A 56 -19.64 12.55 22.12
N GLY A 57 -19.09 12.21 23.29
CA GLY A 57 -18.80 10.83 23.67
C GLY A 57 -17.56 10.24 23.00
N ALA A 58 -16.62 11.09 22.55
CA ALA A 58 -15.29 10.63 22.23
C ALA A 58 -14.66 9.98 23.48
N LYS A 59 -13.80 8.99 23.27
CA LYS A 59 -13.13 8.28 24.37
C LYS A 59 -11.61 8.44 24.35
N LEU A 60 -11.08 8.98 23.26
CA LEU A 60 -9.68 8.94 22.90
C LEU A 60 -9.25 10.31 22.37
N LEU A 61 -8.17 10.85 22.95
CA LEU A 61 -7.52 12.08 22.52
C LEU A 61 -6.05 11.77 22.23
N TYR A 62 -5.61 12.03 20.99
CA TYR A 62 -4.19 12.05 20.64
C TYR A 62 -3.64 13.45 20.81
N LEU A 63 -2.43 13.58 21.34
CA LEU A 63 -1.73 14.86 21.52
C LEU A 63 -0.39 14.82 20.79
N ALA A 64 -0.27 15.57 19.70
CA ALA A 64 1.00 15.78 19.04
C ALA A 64 1.80 16.88 19.77
N THR A 65 2.94 16.53 20.35
CA THR A 65 3.87 17.52 20.91
C THR A 65 4.71 18.16 19.82
N ALA A 66 4.89 19.48 19.89
CA ALA A 66 5.76 20.21 18.98
C ALA A 66 7.22 19.76 19.19
N GLY A 67 7.78 18.98 18.26
CA GLY A 67 9.21 18.64 18.33
C GLY A 67 9.78 17.54 17.43
N GLU A 68 8.99 16.75 16.70
CA GLU A 68 9.56 15.55 16.06
C GLU A 68 9.92 15.68 14.57
N ALA A 69 9.46 16.73 13.89
CA ALA A 69 9.84 16.99 12.49
C ALA A 69 10.71 18.26 12.39
N PRO A 70 11.96 18.19 11.86
CA PRO A 70 12.89 19.32 11.80
C PRO A 70 12.38 20.53 11.01
N ASP A 71 11.41 20.33 10.11
CA ASP A 71 10.85 21.35 9.22
C ASP A 71 9.38 21.70 9.50
N ALA A 72 8.75 21.06 10.50
CA ALA A 72 7.38 21.40 10.87
C ALA A 72 7.38 22.59 11.83
N VAL A 73 6.76 23.69 11.40
CA VAL A 73 6.36 24.81 12.24
C VAL A 73 5.79 24.27 13.56
N SER A 74 6.16 24.91 14.68
CA SER A 74 5.87 24.53 16.07
C SER A 74 4.37 24.38 16.37
N HIS A 75 3.77 23.29 15.91
CA HIS A 75 2.35 23.00 16.03
C HIS A 75 2.11 22.03 17.17
N VAL A 76 1.23 22.45 18.10
CA VAL A 76 0.60 21.53 19.04
C VAL A 76 -0.77 21.22 18.48
N GLY A 77 -1.04 19.93 18.35
CA GLY A 77 -2.30 19.45 17.80
C GLY A 77 -2.92 18.41 18.69
N ALA A 78 -4.25 18.40 18.74
CA ALA A 78 -5.00 17.31 19.35
C ALA A 78 -5.96 16.73 18.33
N ALA A 79 -6.15 15.42 18.35
CA ALA A 79 -7.11 14.76 17.49
C ALA A 79 -8.01 13.82 18.29
N PHE A 80 -9.28 13.74 17.93
CA PHE A 80 -10.19 12.71 18.43
C PHE A 80 -11.06 12.18 17.30
N ALA A 81 -11.45 10.90 17.41
CA ALA A 81 -12.36 10.27 16.48
C ALA A 81 -13.78 10.23 17.05
N HIS A 82 -14.76 10.69 16.27
CA HIS A 82 -16.18 10.55 16.59
C HIS A 82 -16.95 10.21 15.32
N GLN A 83 -17.75 9.14 15.34
CA GLN A 83 -18.56 8.70 14.19
C GLN A 83 -17.77 8.49 12.88
N GLY A 84 -16.51 8.05 12.97
CA GLY A 84 -15.66 7.84 11.80
C GLY A 84 -15.05 9.11 11.20
N VAL A 85 -15.23 10.26 11.86
CA VAL A 85 -14.59 11.54 11.50
C VAL A 85 -13.50 11.85 12.52
N ILE A 86 -12.33 12.25 12.02
CA ILE A 86 -11.23 12.75 12.85
C ILE A 86 -11.36 14.27 12.94
N TYR A 87 -11.49 14.75 14.16
CA TYR A 87 -11.51 16.18 14.48
C TYR A 87 -10.14 16.60 14.93
N ARG A 88 -9.63 17.70 14.38
CA ARG A 88 -8.28 18.21 14.70
C ARG A 88 -8.36 19.61 15.29
N PHE A 89 -7.74 19.77 16.45
CA PHE A 89 -7.29 21.05 16.96
C PHE A 89 -5.85 21.26 16.50
N ALA A 90 -5.55 22.42 15.92
CA ALA A 90 -4.18 22.80 15.55
C ALA A 90 -3.97 24.26 15.97
N HIS A 91 -2.99 24.49 16.84
CA HIS A 91 -2.63 25.85 17.23
C HIS A 91 -1.51 26.39 16.32
N GLY A 92 -1.67 27.61 15.82
CA GLY A 92 -0.65 28.33 15.04
C GLY A 92 -0.79 28.28 13.51
N SER A 93 -1.83 27.65 12.97
CA SER A 93 -2.13 27.70 11.53
C SER A 93 -3.02 28.91 11.23
N ARG A 94 -2.43 30.04 10.81
CA ARG A 94 -3.21 31.06 10.10
C ARG A 94 -3.56 30.51 8.72
N HIS A 95 -4.68 29.81 8.61
CA HIS A 95 -5.31 29.60 7.32
C HIS A 95 -6.09 30.86 6.96
N GLU A 96 -5.72 31.50 5.85
CA GLU A 96 -6.61 32.46 5.19
C GLU A 96 -7.95 31.75 4.94
N ALA A 97 -9.04 32.43 5.30
CA ALA A 97 -10.39 31.87 5.23
C ALA A 97 -10.63 31.28 3.83
N PRO A 98 -11.17 30.06 3.71
CA PRO A 98 -11.42 29.46 2.41
C PRO A 98 -12.46 30.31 1.68
N GLU A 99 -12.09 30.81 0.50
CA GLU A 99 -13.08 31.32 -0.44
C GLU A 99 -14.06 30.17 -0.75
N ALA A 100 -15.35 30.51 -0.74
CA ALA A 100 -16.42 29.55 -0.93
C ALA A 100 -16.46 29.08 -2.39
N ASP A 101 -15.56 28.18 -2.76
CA ASP A 101 -15.69 27.35 -3.94
C ASP A 101 -15.21 25.93 -3.65
N THR A 102 -16.04 24.99 -4.08
CA THR A 102 -15.85 23.55 -3.99
C THR A 102 -14.68 23.10 -4.86
N ASP A 103 -13.49 23.00 -4.28
CA ASP A 103 -12.39 22.21 -4.84
C ASP A 103 -11.80 21.30 -3.76
N VAL A 104 -12.01 20.00 -3.94
CA VAL A 104 -11.23 18.95 -3.29
C VAL A 104 -9.86 18.99 -3.94
N VAL A 105 -8.86 19.51 -3.24
CA VAL A 105 -7.48 19.54 -3.72
C VAL A 105 -6.81 18.21 -3.38
N ASP A 106 -6.58 17.39 -4.41
CA ASP A 106 -5.60 16.29 -4.37
C ASP A 106 -4.20 16.89 -4.18
N GLY A 107 -3.57 16.59 -3.04
CA GLY A 107 -2.20 16.96 -2.74
C GLY A 107 -1.32 15.73 -2.53
N ASN A 108 -0.56 15.34 -3.57
CA ASN A 108 0.62 14.48 -3.48
C ASN A 108 1.71 15.17 -2.67
N TRP A 109 2.32 14.51 -1.67
CA TRP A 109 3.70 14.76 -1.23
C TRP A 109 4.36 13.50 -0.63
N GLU A 110 5.66 13.41 -0.88
CA GLU A 110 6.60 12.29 -0.71
C GLU A 110 7.11 12.08 0.74
N ASP A 111 7.60 10.85 0.98
CA ASP A 111 8.59 10.36 1.96
C ASP A 111 8.46 10.72 3.46
N SER A 112 8.21 9.68 4.27
CA SER A 112 8.90 9.52 5.56
C SER A 112 9.09 8.05 5.94
N ASP A 113 10.34 7.60 5.92
CA ASP A 113 10.81 6.33 6.48
C ASP A 113 10.61 6.29 8.00
N SER A 114 9.74 5.41 8.52
CA SER A 114 9.90 4.73 9.81
C SER A 114 8.69 3.84 10.15
N ALA A 115 8.71 2.60 9.68
CA ALA A 115 7.79 1.56 10.12
C ALA A 115 8.56 0.33 10.62
N SER A 116 9.03 0.41 11.85
CA SER A 116 9.41 -0.76 12.65
C SER A 116 9.16 -0.47 14.12
N ASP A 117 7.94 -0.75 14.58
CA ASP A 117 7.59 -1.17 15.95
C ASP A 117 6.07 -1.05 16.18
N LEU A 118 5.29 -1.98 15.61
CA LEU A 118 3.87 -2.15 15.97
C LEU A 118 3.55 -3.64 16.10
N ALA A 119 3.94 -4.21 17.24
CA ALA A 119 3.47 -5.52 17.67
C ALA A 119 2.93 -5.40 19.09
N HIS A 120 1.66 -5.01 19.21
CA HIS A 120 0.65 -5.39 20.23
C HIS A 120 -0.46 -4.34 20.27
N VAL A 121 -1.48 -4.51 19.43
CA VAL A 121 -2.76 -3.81 19.61
C VAL A 121 -3.69 -4.75 20.37
N ASP A 122 -4.20 -4.23 21.49
CA ASP A 122 -4.93 -4.94 22.53
C ASP A 122 -6.32 -5.43 22.08
N VAL A 123 -6.73 -6.60 22.59
CA VAL A 123 -7.98 -7.32 22.26
C VAL A 123 -9.26 -6.53 22.61
N GLU A 124 -9.17 -5.42 23.33
CA GLU A 124 -10.32 -4.56 23.66
C GLU A 124 -10.78 -3.65 22.52
N ALA A 125 -9.93 -3.33 21.53
CA ALA A 125 -10.34 -2.61 20.33
C ALA A 125 -11.31 -3.44 19.45
N PHE A 126 -11.28 -4.77 19.58
CA PHE A 126 -12.10 -5.70 18.81
C PHE A 126 -13.59 -5.73 19.19
N ALA A 127 -13.92 -5.49 20.45
CA ALA A 127 -15.31 -5.36 20.88
C ALA A 127 -15.97 -4.08 20.32
N PHE A 128 -15.16 -3.08 19.97
CA PHE A 128 -15.61 -1.80 19.44
C PHE A 128 -16.01 -1.86 17.96
N VAL A 129 -15.28 -2.61 17.13
CA VAL A 129 -15.61 -2.79 15.70
C VAL A 129 -16.91 -3.60 15.52
N ARG A 130 -17.16 -4.60 16.38
CA ARG A 130 -18.41 -5.36 16.36
C ARG A 130 -19.62 -4.54 16.80
N ALA A 131 -19.44 -3.55 17.68
CA ALA A 131 -20.52 -2.63 18.09
C ALA A 131 -20.89 -1.58 17.02
N TYR A 132 -20.01 -1.36 16.03
CA TYR A 132 -20.29 -0.51 14.88
C TYR A 132 -21.10 -1.20 13.78
N SER A 133 -21.35 -2.52 13.86
CA SER A 133 -22.29 -3.16 12.91
C SER A 133 -23.74 -2.70 13.09
N ASP A 134 -24.08 -2.11 14.22
CA ASP A 134 -25.47 -1.73 14.53
C ASP A 134 -25.80 -0.26 14.21
N LYS A 135 -24.78 0.60 14.00
CA LYS A 135 -24.93 2.03 13.70
C LYS A 135 -24.16 2.39 12.44
N GLY A 136 -24.87 2.89 11.44
CA GLY A 136 -24.28 3.41 10.21
C GLY A 136 -23.47 4.69 10.44
N PRO A 137 -22.79 5.21 9.41
CA PRO A 137 -21.89 6.36 9.49
C PRO A 137 -22.59 7.67 9.94
N ALA A 138 -23.92 7.76 9.85
CA ALA A 138 -24.72 8.88 10.35
C ALA A 138 -25.26 8.67 11.79
N GLY A 139 -24.78 7.64 12.51
CA GLY A 139 -25.31 7.22 13.80
C GLY A 139 -26.70 6.56 13.73
N GLU A 140 -27.30 6.46 12.54
CA GLU A 140 -28.57 5.78 12.27
C GLU A 140 -28.42 4.28 12.49
N THR A 141 -29.25 3.70 13.35
CA THR A 141 -29.28 2.25 13.56
C THR A 141 -29.96 1.54 12.40
N TRP A 142 -29.62 0.27 12.14
CA TRP A 142 -30.29 -0.52 11.10
C TRP A 142 -31.83 -0.50 11.20
N PRO A 143 -32.46 -0.68 12.39
CA PRO A 143 -33.91 -0.56 12.52
C PRO A 143 -34.47 0.80 12.09
N GLN A 144 -33.78 1.91 12.41
CA GLN A 144 -34.21 3.26 12.01
C GLN A 144 -34.13 3.43 10.49
N ALA A 145 -33.02 3.00 9.88
CA ALA A 145 -32.83 3.03 8.43
C ALA A 145 -33.90 2.19 7.70
N LEU A 146 -34.20 1.00 8.23
CA LEU A 146 -35.21 0.11 7.68
C LEU A 146 -36.62 0.71 7.79
N GLU A 147 -36.98 1.29 8.94
CA GLU A 147 -38.26 1.97 9.12
C GLU A 147 -38.44 3.13 8.13
N ARG A 148 -37.38 3.93 7.93
CA ARG A 148 -37.34 5.02 6.94
C ARG A 148 -37.53 4.51 5.52
N ILE A 149 -36.82 3.45 5.12
CA ILE A 149 -36.93 2.86 3.77
C ILE A 149 -38.32 2.27 3.54
N MET A 150 -38.86 1.56 4.53
CA MET A 150 -40.14 0.86 4.41
C MET A 150 -41.36 1.79 4.57
N GLY A 151 -41.16 2.98 5.13
CA GLY A 151 -42.19 3.99 5.37
C GLY A 151 -43.20 3.61 6.47
N SER A 152 -42.99 2.48 7.16
CA SER A 152 -43.75 2.11 8.36
C SER A 152 -43.03 1.03 9.16
N ARG A 153 -43.07 1.14 10.48
CA ARG A 153 -42.55 0.14 11.42
C ARG A 153 -43.13 -1.26 11.25
N LYS A 154 -44.44 -1.36 11.02
CA LYS A 154 -45.10 -2.65 10.79
C LYS A 154 -44.60 -3.34 9.51
N ARG A 155 -44.35 -2.57 8.45
CA ARG A 155 -43.79 -3.12 7.20
C ARG A 155 -42.32 -3.51 7.39
N ALA A 156 -41.54 -2.69 8.08
CA ALA A 156 -40.15 -2.99 8.44
C ALA A 156 -40.04 -4.33 9.17
N ALA A 157 -40.72 -4.50 10.30
CA ALA A 157 -40.70 -5.74 11.08
C ALA A 157 -41.14 -6.99 10.28
N ARG A 158 -42.04 -6.83 9.30
CA ARG A 158 -42.49 -7.93 8.44
C ARG A 158 -41.46 -8.32 7.38
N LEU A 159 -40.73 -7.36 6.83
CA LEU A 159 -39.83 -7.57 5.69
C LEU A 159 -38.36 -7.70 6.11
N GLU A 160 -38.01 -7.35 7.34
CA GLU A 160 -36.68 -7.48 7.91
C GLU A 160 -36.08 -8.88 7.74
N PRO A 161 -36.77 -10.00 8.05
CA PRO A 161 -36.19 -11.33 7.89
C PRO A 161 -35.82 -11.68 6.45
N ILE A 162 -36.49 -11.08 5.46
CA ILE A 162 -36.14 -11.27 4.04
C ILE A 162 -34.88 -10.47 3.71
N VAL A 163 -34.75 -9.26 4.27
CA VAL A 163 -33.53 -8.46 4.12
C VAL A 163 -32.35 -9.18 4.76
N ASP A 164 -32.49 -9.68 6.00
CA ASP A 164 -31.49 -10.50 6.70
C ASP A 164 -31.06 -11.68 5.83
N SER A 165 -32.03 -12.49 5.38
CA SER A 165 -31.78 -13.69 4.58
C SER A 165 -31.05 -13.43 3.25
N VAL A 166 -31.21 -12.24 2.65
CA VAL A 166 -30.45 -11.88 1.45
C VAL A 166 -29.03 -11.46 1.80
N VAL A 167 -28.87 -10.65 2.83
CA VAL A 167 -27.56 -10.11 3.25
C VAL A 167 -26.66 -11.21 3.81
N GLU A 168 -27.22 -12.18 4.53
CA GLU A 168 -26.52 -13.35 5.07
C GLU A 168 -26.26 -14.43 4.01
N ASP A 169 -26.73 -14.26 2.78
CA ASP A 169 -26.51 -15.22 1.71
C ASP A 169 -25.05 -15.18 1.24
N PRO A 170 -24.28 -16.28 1.29
CA PRO A 170 -22.87 -16.27 0.88
C PRO A 170 -22.64 -15.84 -0.58
N GLY A 171 -23.66 -16.00 -1.43
CA GLY A 171 -23.61 -15.56 -2.83
C GLY A 171 -23.92 -14.08 -3.02
N TYR A 172 -24.40 -13.36 -1.99
CA TYR A 172 -24.69 -11.93 -2.07
C TYR A 172 -23.47 -11.12 -1.63
N GLY A 173 -22.94 -10.29 -2.52
CA GLY A 173 -21.80 -9.44 -2.21
C GLY A 173 -21.43 -8.47 -3.33
N ARG A 174 -20.41 -7.63 -3.12
CA ARG A 174 -19.93 -6.66 -4.12
C ARG A 174 -19.33 -7.30 -5.37
N PHE A 175 -18.69 -8.45 -5.21
CA PHE A 175 -17.97 -9.12 -6.28
C PHE A 175 -18.77 -10.23 -6.97
N SER A 176 -20.04 -10.41 -6.59
CA SER A 176 -20.92 -11.43 -7.15
C SER A 176 -22.06 -10.83 -7.97
N ASN A 177 -22.65 -11.64 -8.86
CA ASN A 177 -23.90 -11.26 -9.50
C ASN A 177 -25.02 -11.32 -8.47
N ARG A 178 -25.41 -10.17 -7.91
CA ARG A 178 -26.44 -10.04 -6.86
C ARG A 178 -27.86 -10.41 -7.36
N GLN A 179 -28.12 -10.29 -8.67
CA GLN A 179 -29.48 -10.38 -9.20
C GLN A 179 -30.14 -11.76 -9.00
N PRO A 180 -29.49 -12.90 -9.33
CA PRO A 180 -30.06 -14.23 -9.08
C PRO A 180 -30.37 -14.48 -7.61
N ILE A 181 -29.51 -14.01 -6.69
CA ILE A 181 -29.71 -14.14 -5.25
C ILE A 181 -30.92 -13.31 -4.80
N LEU A 182 -31.01 -12.06 -5.26
CA LEU A 182 -32.18 -11.20 -5.02
C LEU A 182 -33.46 -11.86 -5.54
N GLU A 183 -33.52 -12.34 -6.78
CA GLU A 183 -34.76 -12.94 -7.30
C GLU A 183 -35.18 -14.20 -6.52
N ARG A 184 -34.21 -15.02 -6.10
CA ARG A 184 -34.47 -16.21 -5.28
C ARG A 184 -35.19 -15.85 -3.98
N HIS A 185 -34.70 -14.85 -3.25
CA HIS A 185 -35.25 -14.45 -1.95
C HIS A 185 -36.49 -13.55 -2.05
N LEU A 186 -36.64 -12.81 -3.15
CA LEU A 186 -37.78 -11.92 -3.37
C LEU A 186 -39.02 -12.65 -3.94
N THR A 187 -38.92 -13.96 -4.16
CA THR A 187 -40.02 -14.80 -4.65
C THR A 187 -41.20 -14.75 -3.67
N GLY A 188 -42.39 -14.39 -4.17
CA GLY A 188 -43.61 -14.27 -3.36
C GLY A 188 -43.88 -12.87 -2.78
N LEU A 189 -42.94 -11.93 -2.94
CA LEU A 189 -43.23 -10.52 -2.65
C LEU A 189 -44.02 -9.86 -3.78
N ASN A 190 -45.00 -9.05 -3.37
CA ASN A 190 -45.76 -8.21 -4.29
C ASN A 190 -44.90 -7.08 -4.88
N ASP A 191 -45.39 -6.48 -5.96
CA ASP A 191 -44.68 -5.45 -6.73
C ASP A 191 -44.37 -4.18 -5.93
N ARG A 192 -45.10 -3.93 -4.84
CA ARG A 192 -44.87 -2.77 -3.96
C ARG A 192 -43.72 -3.02 -2.97
N ASP A 193 -43.65 -4.23 -2.40
CA ASP A 193 -42.66 -4.57 -1.38
C ASP A 193 -41.30 -4.93 -2.01
N ARG A 194 -41.27 -5.54 -3.20
CA ARG A 194 -40.03 -5.93 -3.90
C ARG A 194 -39.00 -4.80 -4.07
N PRO A 195 -39.35 -3.61 -4.60
CA PRO A 195 -38.36 -2.52 -4.74
C PRO A 195 -37.89 -1.96 -3.39
N LEU A 196 -38.74 -2.01 -2.35
CA LEU A 196 -38.36 -1.58 -1.00
C LEU A 196 -37.36 -2.54 -0.37
N VAL A 197 -37.59 -3.85 -0.49
CA VAL A 197 -36.64 -4.86 0.00
C VAL A 197 -35.33 -4.76 -0.76
N ARG A 198 -35.32 -4.59 -2.09
CA ARG A 198 -34.08 -4.36 -2.86
C ARG A 198 -33.28 -3.17 -2.34
N ARG A 199 -33.96 -2.03 -2.11
CA ARG A 199 -33.32 -0.83 -1.55
C ARG A 199 -32.78 -1.09 -0.14
N ALA A 200 -33.56 -1.77 0.69
CA ALA A 200 -33.17 -2.10 2.07
C ALA A 200 -31.98 -3.06 2.13
N VAL A 201 -31.94 -4.08 1.29
CA VAL A 201 -30.80 -5.02 1.17
C VAL A 201 -29.54 -4.27 0.75
N ASN A 202 -29.59 -3.49 -0.34
CA ASN A 202 -28.42 -2.74 -0.80
C ASN A 202 -27.93 -1.77 0.29
N HIS A 203 -28.86 -1.03 0.91
CA HIS A 203 -28.53 -0.09 1.97
C HIS A 203 -27.90 -0.81 3.18
N ARG A 204 -28.47 -1.94 3.60
CA ARG A 204 -27.90 -2.73 4.69
C ARG A 204 -26.50 -3.21 4.37
N TRP A 205 -26.31 -3.76 3.17
CA TRP A 205 -25.04 -4.28 2.72
C TRP A 205 -23.98 -3.18 2.71
N GLU A 206 -24.23 -2.09 1.98
CA GLU A 206 -23.26 -1.01 1.75
C GLU A 206 -22.93 -0.24 3.02
N VAL A 207 -23.89 -0.09 3.94
CA VAL A 207 -23.75 0.79 5.10
C VAL A 207 -23.34 0.04 6.37
N PHE A 208 -23.76 -1.22 6.54
CA PHE A 208 -23.59 -1.95 7.80
C PHE A 208 -22.75 -3.22 7.69
N VAL A 209 -22.68 -3.85 6.51
CA VAL A 209 -22.02 -5.16 6.35
C VAL A 209 -20.66 -5.01 5.65
N GLU A 210 -20.65 -4.41 4.47
CA GLU A 210 -19.46 -4.24 3.64
C GLU A 210 -18.31 -3.51 4.34
N PRO A 211 -18.53 -2.44 5.12
CA PRO A 211 -17.45 -1.79 5.86
C PRO A 211 -16.79 -2.72 6.89
N GLY A 212 -17.59 -3.54 7.59
CA GLY A 212 -17.08 -4.52 8.55
C GLY A 212 -16.26 -5.62 7.87
N LEU A 213 -16.76 -6.15 6.75
CA LEU A 213 -16.02 -7.12 5.93
C LEU A 213 -14.72 -6.53 5.38
N THR A 214 -14.74 -5.26 4.95
CA THR A 214 -13.56 -4.56 4.41
C THR A 214 -12.50 -4.36 5.49
N ALA A 215 -12.89 -3.91 6.68
CA ALA A 215 -11.98 -3.74 7.81
C ALA A 215 -11.35 -5.08 8.24
N GLN A 216 -12.17 -6.12 8.36
CA GLN A 216 -11.68 -7.46 8.69
C GLN A 216 -10.76 -8.02 7.59
N ALA A 217 -11.09 -7.77 6.32
CA ALA A 217 -10.25 -8.19 5.20
C ALA A 217 -8.91 -7.47 5.18
N ALA A 218 -8.87 -6.17 5.49
CA ALA A 218 -7.63 -5.39 5.57
C ALA A 218 -6.68 -5.99 6.60
N GLU A 219 -7.16 -6.32 7.80
CA GLU A 219 -6.36 -6.95 8.85
C GLU A 219 -5.80 -8.31 8.41
N ILE A 220 -6.67 -9.21 7.93
CA ILE A 220 -6.25 -10.53 7.44
C ILE A 220 -5.23 -10.39 6.29
N SER A 221 -5.45 -9.44 5.39
CA SER A 221 -4.53 -9.21 4.27
C SER A 221 -3.18 -8.68 4.73
N GLY A 222 -3.13 -7.79 5.74
CA GLY A 222 -1.90 -7.29 6.32
C GLY A 222 -1.06 -8.42 6.93
N ASP A 223 -1.69 -9.31 7.69
CA ASP A 223 -1.05 -10.50 8.25
C ASP A 223 -0.48 -11.42 7.16
N LEU A 224 -1.21 -11.61 6.04
CA LEU A 224 -0.74 -12.43 4.92
C LEU A 224 0.44 -11.76 4.19
N LEU A 225 0.38 -10.45 3.95
CA LEU A 225 1.45 -9.69 3.29
C LEU A 225 2.75 -9.64 4.13
N ALA A 226 2.60 -9.68 5.45
CA ALA A 226 3.72 -9.72 6.40
C ALA A 226 4.47 -11.07 6.41
N ARG A 227 3.85 -12.19 5.98
CA ARG A 227 4.44 -13.53 6.10
C ARG A 227 5.61 -13.84 5.15
N HIS A 228 5.99 -12.91 4.27
CA HIS A 228 7.11 -13.03 3.31
C HIS A 228 7.08 -14.26 2.37
N ASP A 229 6.02 -15.06 2.39
CA ASP A 229 5.81 -16.24 1.55
C ASP A 229 5.01 -15.93 0.28
N LEU A 230 4.37 -14.75 0.22
CA LEU A 230 3.71 -14.25 -0.97
C LEU A 230 4.71 -13.73 -2.00
N ASP A 231 4.58 -14.22 -3.23
CA ASP A 231 5.31 -13.71 -4.37
C ASP A 231 4.69 -12.38 -4.83
N ILE A 232 5.51 -11.32 -4.83
CA ILE A 232 5.08 -9.97 -5.26
C ILE A 232 4.69 -9.94 -6.75
N ASP A 233 5.11 -10.93 -7.52
CA ASP A 233 4.73 -11.09 -8.93
C ASP A 233 3.42 -11.85 -9.12
N MET A 234 2.64 -12.11 -8.06
CA MET A 234 1.29 -12.63 -8.21
C MET A 234 0.36 -11.54 -8.75
N TYR A 235 -0.11 -11.71 -9.99
CA TYR A 235 -1.04 -10.77 -10.64
C TYR A 235 -2.43 -11.36 -10.86
N ARG A 236 -2.55 -12.69 -10.93
CA ARG A 236 -3.81 -13.32 -11.31
C ARG A 236 -4.70 -13.53 -10.10
N TRP A 237 -5.95 -13.10 -10.24
CA TRP A 237 -6.97 -13.26 -9.20
C TRP A 237 -7.03 -14.70 -8.67
N GLY A 238 -7.09 -15.69 -9.55
CA GLY A 238 -7.17 -17.10 -9.15
C GLY A 238 -5.92 -17.64 -8.45
N GLU A 239 -4.74 -17.06 -8.68
CA GLU A 239 -3.51 -17.43 -7.96
C GLU A 239 -3.56 -16.89 -6.53
N ILE A 240 -3.96 -15.61 -6.37
CA ILE A 240 -4.12 -14.97 -5.07
C ILE A 240 -5.22 -15.67 -4.26
N GLU A 241 -6.37 -15.94 -4.88
CA GLU A 241 -7.47 -16.67 -4.27
C GLU A 241 -7.06 -18.06 -3.78
N ALA A 242 -6.32 -18.82 -4.59
CA ALA A 242 -5.83 -20.14 -4.18
C ALA A 242 -4.88 -20.06 -2.97
N VAL A 243 -4.03 -19.04 -2.90
CA VAL A 243 -3.13 -18.84 -1.75
C VAL A 243 -3.90 -18.40 -0.51
N VAL A 244 -4.83 -17.45 -0.64
CA VAL A 244 -5.68 -17.00 0.48
C VAL A 244 -6.48 -18.16 1.07
N LEU A 245 -7.17 -18.93 0.22
CA LEU A 245 -7.99 -20.05 0.66
C LEU A 245 -7.18 -21.24 1.19
N SER A 246 -5.96 -21.46 0.68
CA SER A 246 -5.08 -22.50 1.25
C SER A 246 -4.45 -22.07 2.58
N SER A 247 -4.21 -20.77 2.75
CA SER A 247 -3.67 -20.20 4.00
C SER A 247 -4.72 -20.09 5.10
N ILE A 248 -6.00 -19.95 4.73
CA ILE A 248 -7.14 -19.81 5.66
C ILE A 248 -8.29 -20.71 5.19
N PRO A 249 -8.24 -22.02 5.46
CA PRO A 249 -9.23 -22.98 4.93
C PRO A 249 -10.67 -22.74 5.43
N ASP A 250 -10.82 -22.16 6.62
CA ASP A 250 -12.11 -21.86 7.25
C ASP A 250 -12.56 -20.40 7.00
N LEU A 251 -11.99 -19.73 6.00
CA LEU A 251 -12.35 -18.35 5.67
C LEU A 251 -13.82 -18.25 5.25
N ASP A 252 -14.54 -17.32 5.85
CA ASP A 252 -15.94 -17.06 5.50
C ASP A 252 -16.05 -16.77 4.00
N PRO A 253 -16.91 -17.50 3.24
CA PRO A 253 -17.08 -17.28 1.81
C PRO A 253 -17.50 -15.85 1.43
N GLN A 254 -18.21 -15.11 2.30
CA GLN A 254 -18.53 -13.70 2.06
C GLN A 254 -17.31 -12.78 2.23
N LEU A 255 -16.39 -13.15 3.12
CA LEU A 255 -15.18 -12.38 3.42
C LEU A 255 -14.06 -12.65 2.42
N ALA A 256 -13.98 -13.86 1.87
CA ALA A 256 -12.89 -14.29 0.98
C ALA A 256 -12.64 -13.32 -0.21
N PRO A 257 -13.65 -12.85 -0.95
CA PRO A 257 -13.42 -11.90 -2.04
C PRO A 257 -12.81 -10.57 -1.59
N PHE A 258 -13.13 -10.11 -0.37
CA PHE A 258 -12.56 -8.88 0.18
C PHE A 258 -11.09 -9.09 0.57
N VAL A 259 -10.75 -10.22 1.20
CA VAL A 259 -9.35 -10.57 1.52
C VAL A 259 -8.53 -10.69 0.26
N VAL A 260 -9.01 -11.38 -0.77
CA VAL A 260 -8.33 -11.51 -2.06
C VAL A 260 -8.12 -10.14 -2.71
N GLY A 261 -9.14 -9.28 -2.67
CA GLY A 261 -9.04 -7.91 -3.17
C GLY A 261 -7.98 -7.08 -2.42
N ALA A 262 -7.99 -7.14 -1.09
CA ALA A 262 -7.06 -6.41 -0.24
C ALA A 262 -5.61 -6.89 -0.40
N VAL A 263 -5.38 -8.22 -0.42
CA VAL A 263 -4.05 -8.80 -0.71
C VAL A 263 -3.55 -8.35 -2.07
N ARG A 264 -4.40 -8.34 -3.10
CA ARG A 264 -4.01 -7.88 -4.44
C ARG A 264 -3.60 -6.42 -4.45
N SER A 265 -4.33 -5.54 -3.77
CA SER A 265 -3.96 -4.13 -3.65
C SER A 265 -2.62 -3.99 -2.92
N GLY A 266 -2.45 -4.63 -1.76
CA GLY A 266 -1.20 -4.55 -1.01
C GLY A 266 0.01 -5.17 -1.75
N LEU A 267 -0.17 -6.22 -2.55
CA LEU A 267 0.88 -6.73 -3.45
C LEU A 267 1.26 -5.73 -4.54
N THR A 268 0.32 -4.86 -4.95
CA THR A 268 0.59 -3.81 -5.93
C THR A 268 1.39 -2.68 -5.29
N GLU A 269 0.98 -2.21 -4.12
CA GLU A 269 1.70 -1.20 -3.33
C GLU A 269 3.12 -1.68 -3.00
N LEU A 270 3.27 -2.90 -2.46
CA LEU A 270 4.57 -3.49 -2.14
C LEU A 270 5.48 -3.61 -3.37
N ARG A 271 4.91 -3.86 -4.54
CA ARG A 271 5.68 -3.92 -5.80
C ARG A 271 6.18 -2.54 -6.21
N GLU A 272 5.35 -1.52 -6.08
CA GLU A 272 5.73 -0.13 -6.36
C GLU A 272 6.83 0.32 -5.41
N GLU A 273 6.71 0.03 -4.11
CA GLU A 273 7.75 0.28 -3.11
C GLU A 273 9.07 -0.42 -3.45
N VAL A 274 9.01 -1.71 -3.79
CA VAL A 274 10.19 -2.49 -4.19
C VAL A 274 10.83 -1.94 -5.46
N HIS A 275 10.05 -1.51 -6.45
CA HIS A 275 10.58 -0.86 -7.65
C HIS A 275 11.21 0.50 -7.33
N ALA A 276 10.59 1.30 -6.47
CA ALA A 276 11.14 2.58 -6.04
C ALA A 276 12.48 2.39 -5.30
N ALA A 277 12.56 1.40 -4.40
CA ALA A 277 13.79 1.04 -3.71
C ALA A 277 14.87 0.54 -4.69
N ALA A 278 14.51 -0.35 -5.62
CA ALA A 278 15.42 -0.83 -6.65
C ALA A 278 15.96 0.33 -7.51
N ASN A 279 15.13 1.27 -7.92
CA ASN A 279 15.54 2.45 -8.70
C ASN A 279 16.47 3.37 -7.90
N ARG A 280 16.18 3.57 -6.61
CA ARG A 280 16.98 4.40 -5.71
C ARG A 280 18.37 3.82 -5.50
N ASP A 281 18.45 2.52 -5.23
CA ASP A 281 19.69 1.84 -4.85
C ASP A 281 20.46 1.27 -6.05
N GLY A 282 19.76 1.03 -7.16
CA GLY A 282 20.23 0.27 -8.30
C GLY A 282 21.49 0.84 -8.91
N LEU A 283 21.61 2.17 -8.97
CA LEU A 283 22.81 2.81 -9.49
C LEU A 283 24.05 2.53 -8.61
N SER A 284 23.91 2.64 -7.30
CA SER A 284 24.99 2.37 -6.35
C SER A 284 25.43 0.90 -6.42
N LEU A 285 24.46 -0.02 -6.43
CA LEU A 285 24.70 -1.45 -6.59
C LEU A 285 25.38 -1.77 -7.93
N TYR A 286 24.92 -1.15 -9.02
CA TYR A 286 25.53 -1.28 -10.33
C TYR A 286 26.99 -0.80 -10.34
N GLU A 287 27.26 0.33 -9.69
CA GLU A 287 28.60 0.91 -9.57
C GLU A 287 29.53 0.11 -8.64
N ALA A 288 28.99 -0.73 -7.77
CA ALA A 288 29.76 -1.68 -6.96
C ALA A 288 30.16 -2.96 -7.73
N LEU A 289 29.47 -3.30 -8.83
CA LEU A 289 29.84 -4.46 -9.65
C LEU A 289 31.21 -4.24 -10.31
N ASP A 290 32.02 -5.29 -10.38
CA ASP A 290 33.23 -5.23 -11.19
C ASP A 290 32.87 -5.17 -12.70
N PRO A 291 33.74 -4.58 -13.55
CA PRO A 291 33.47 -4.42 -14.98
C PRO A 291 33.13 -5.73 -15.71
N GLN A 292 33.75 -6.85 -15.33
CA GLN A 292 33.51 -8.14 -15.97
C GLN A 292 32.11 -8.67 -15.64
N THR A 293 31.67 -8.52 -14.39
CA THR A 293 30.30 -8.88 -13.97
C THR A 293 29.26 -8.02 -14.66
N ARG A 294 29.48 -6.71 -14.83
CA ARG A 294 28.58 -5.81 -15.59
C ARG A 294 28.42 -6.26 -17.04
N ASP A 295 29.52 -6.57 -17.71
CA ASP A 295 29.47 -7.03 -19.10
C ASP A 295 28.76 -8.39 -19.21
N THR A 296 29.03 -9.29 -18.27
CA THR A 296 28.38 -10.61 -18.18
C THR A 296 26.87 -10.48 -17.95
N LEU A 297 26.46 -9.54 -17.10
CA LEU A 297 25.05 -9.20 -16.86
C LEU A 297 24.37 -8.76 -18.17
N GLY A 298 25.04 -7.89 -18.95
CA GLY A 298 24.54 -7.38 -20.22
C GLY A 298 24.45 -8.39 -21.37
N PHE A 299 25.23 -9.48 -21.33
CA PHE A 299 25.14 -10.55 -22.33
C PHE A 299 24.18 -11.68 -21.94
N ASN A 300 23.96 -11.89 -20.64
CA ASN A 300 23.03 -12.89 -20.17
C ASN A 300 21.59 -12.44 -20.39
N ARG A 301 20.80 -13.24 -21.11
CA ARG A 301 19.36 -12.98 -21.34
C ARG A 301 18.44 -13.83 -20.47
N ARG A 302 19.00 -14.75 -19.68
CA ARG A 302 18.23 -15.68 -18.84
C ARG A 302 18.10 -15.08 -17.43
N PRO A 303 16.88 -14.76 -16.95
CA PRO A 303 16.69 -14.17 -15.62
C PRO A 303 17.34 -14.97 -14.50
N ALA A 304 17.24 -16.29 -14.53
CA ALA A 304 17.86 -17.15 -13.51
C ALA A 304 19.40 -17.05 -13.48
N ALA A 305 20.04 -16.86 -14.65
CA ALA A 305 21.50 -16.70 -14.71
C ALA A 305 21.93 -15.30 -14.24
N GLN A 306 21.13 -14.27 -14.53
CA GLN A 306 21.35 -12.91 -14.03
C GLN A 306 21.17 -12.87 -12.50
N ALA A 307 20.14 -13.52 -11.96
CA ALA A 307 19.93 -13.63 -10.52
C ALA A 307 21.08 -14.37 -9.82
N ALA A 308 21.55 -15.50 -10.39
CA ALA A 308 22.68 -16.25 -9.84
C ALA A 308 23.99 -15.44 -9.84
N LEU A 309 24.21 -14.63 -10.88
CA LEU A 309 25.38 -13.74 -10.96
C LEU A 309 25.38 -12.70 -9.84
N LEU A 310 24.19 -12.25 -9.42
CA LEU A 310 23.99 -11.17 -8.45
C LEU A 310 23.69 -11.68 -7.02
N GLU A 311 23.67 -13.00 -6.80
CA GLU A 311 23.22 -13.61 -5.54
C GLU A 311 23.99 -13.10 -4.31
N GLY A 312 25.32 -12.97 -4.41
CA GLY A 312 26.15 -12.46 -3.32
C GLY A 312 25.96 -10.95 -3.06
N MET A 313 25.66 -10.17 -4.10
CA MET A 313 25.43 -8.72 -3.98
C MET A 313 24.04 -8.41 -3.43
N LEU A 314 23.06 -9.25 -3.74
CA LEU A 314 21.67 -9.10 -3.30
C LEU A 314 21.38 -9.93 -2.03
N ALA A 315 22.42 -10.33 -1.29
CA ALA A 315 22.28 -11.17 -0.10
C ALA A 315 21.35 -10.54 0.95
N ASP A 316 21.50 -9.24 1.19
CA ASP A 316 20.71 -8.47 2.16
C ASP A 316 19.36 -7.99 1.61
N VAL A 317 19.13 -8.12 0.29
CA VAL A 317 17.85 -7.77 -0.33
C VAL A 317 16.85 -8.90 -0.07
N PRO A 318 15.64 -8.60 0.46
CA PRO A 318 14.61 -9.60 0.68
C PRO A 318 14.34 -10.42 -0.57
N GLN A 319 14.19 -11.75 -0.43
CA GLN A 319 14.06 -12.67 -1.56
C GLN A 319 12.95 -12.25 -2.55
N ARG A 320 11.81 -11.77 -2.04
CA ARG A 320 10.69 -11.27 -2.83
C ARG A 320 11.04 -10.04 -3.69
N ALA A 321 11.97 -9.20 -3.25
CA ALA A 321 12.39 -7.98 -3.94
C ALA A 321 13.52 -8.19 -4.95
N ARG A 322 14.30 -9.27 -4.82
CA ARG A 322 15.52 -9.50 -5.62
C ARG A 322 15.28 -9.43 -7.13
N ARG A 323 14.12 -9.89 -7.62
CA ARG A 323 13.82 -9.85 -9.05
C ARG A 323 13.75 -8.43 -9.60
N SER A 324 13.14 -7.50 -8.86
CA SER A 324 13.07 -6.09 -9.27
C SER A 324 14.44 -5.45 -9.29
N TYR A 325 15.29 -5.74 -8.30
CA TYR A 325 16.70 -5.30 -8.29
C TYR A 325 17.49 -5.85 -9.49
N VAL A 326 17.32 -7.14 -9.82
CA VAL A 326 17.95 -7.74 -11.02
C VAL A 326 17.48 -7.04 -12.29
N SER A 327 16.17 -6.76 -12.42
CA SER A 327 15.61 -6.03 -13.57
C SER A 327 16.24 -4.65 -13.71
N GLU A 328 16.28 -3.89 -12.61
CA GLU A 328 16.81 -2.53 -12.60
C GLU A 328 18.31 -2.49 -12.94
N LEU A 329 19.11 -3.38 -12.37
CA LEU A 329 20.53 -3.48 -12.70
C LEU A 329 20.77 -3.80 -14.19
N VAL A 330 19.90 -4.62 -14.79
CA VAL A 330 19.95 -4.93 -16.22
C VAL A 330 19.55 -3.71 -17.06
N GLU A 331 18.56 -2.94 -16.64
CA GLU A 331 18.12 -1.72 -17.32
C GLU A 331 19.22 -0.64 -17.30
N ILE A 332 19.85 -0.41 -16.14
CA ILE A 332 20.99 0.50 -15.98
C ILE A 332 22.15 0.06 -16.88
N GLU A 333 22.47 -1.25 -16.89
CA GLU A 333 23.51 -1.84 -17.74
C GLU A 333 23.26 -1.53 -19.22
N GLN A 334 22.04 -1.78 -19.69
CA GLN A 334 21.66 -1.55 -21.08
C GLN A 334 21.70 -0.07 -21.44
N ALA A 335 21.21 0.79 -20.55
CA ALA A 335 21.17 2.24 -20.77
C ALA A 335 22.58 2.85 -20.85
N ARG A 336 23.51 2.41 -19.98
CA ARG A 336 24.87 2.99 -19.90
C ARG A 336 25.85 2.36 -20.88
N ASN A 337 25.81 1.04 -21.05
CA ASN A 337 26.96 0.29 -21.55
C ASN A 337 26.68 -0.58 -22.78
N LEU A 338 25.44 -0.73 -23.24
CA LEU A 338 25.10 -1.65 -24.33
C LEU A 338 25.99 -1.47 -25.57
N VAL A 339 26.04 -0.26 -26.13
CA VAL A 339 26.81 0.00 -27.36
C VAL A 339 28.31 -0.09 -27.11
N SER A 340 28.77 0.44 -25.97
CA SER A 340 30.19 0.43 -25.60
C SER A 340 30.71 -1.00 -25.43
N ARG A 341 30.04 -1.80 -24.60
CA ARG A 341 30.33 -3.23 -24.36
C ARG A 341 30.41 -3.99 -25.67
N GLU A 342 29.39 -3.89 -26.51
CA GLU A 342 29.33 -4.66 -27.75
C GLU A 342 30.49 -4.33 -28.71
N ARG A 343 30.90 -3.06 -28.81
CA ARG A 343 32.03 -2.63 -29.63
C ARG A 343 33.38 -3.10 -29.09
N ARG A 344 33.57 -3.03 -27.76
CA ARG A 344 34.80 -3.52 -27.11
C ARG A 344 34.99 -5.01 -27.36
N PHE A 345 33.93 -5.80 -27.17
CA PHE A 345 33.95 -7.24 -27.42
C PHE A 345 34.13 -7.59 -28.90
N ALA A 346 33.57 -6.82 -29.83
CA ALA A 346 33.82 -7.01 -31.26
C ALA A 346 35.30 -6.77 -31.63
N THR A 347 35.90 -5.71 -31.07
CA THR A 347 37.32 -5.37 -31.26
C THR A 347 38.23 -6.49 -30.77
N VAL A 348 38.07 -6.91 -29.51
CA VAL A 348 38.88 -7.99 -28.93
C VAL A 348 38.62 -9.31 -29.64
N GLY A 349 37.36 -9.58 -30.00
CA GLY A 349 36.96 -10.74 -30.80
C GLY A 349 37.70 -10.84 -32.13
N ARG A 350 37.82 -9.75 -32.88
CA ARG A 350 38.60 -9.72 -34.13
C ARG A 350 40.08 -9.97 -33.89
N ALA A 351 40.67 -9.29 -32.92
CA ALA A 351 42.08 -9.46 -32.60
C ALA A 351 42.42 -10.93 -32.27
N LEU A 352 41.54 -11.63 -31.53
CA LEU A 352 41.70 -13.05 -31.26
C LEU A 352 41.60 -13.91 -32.53
N LEU A 353 40.65 -13.62 -33.43
CA LEU A 353 40.49 -14.33 -34.70
C LEU A 353 41.68 -14.11 -35.65
N ASP A 354 42.21 -12.88 -35.71
CA ASP A 354 43.36 -12.51 -36.55
C ASP A 354 44.64 -13.21 -36.10
N ARG A 355 44.76 -13.55 -34.80
CA ARG A 355 45.81 -14.42 -34.25
C ARG A 355 45.61 -15.90 -34.56
N GLY A 356 44.58 -16.25 -35.35
CA GLY A 356 44.26 -17.62 -35.75
C GLY A 356 43.45 -18.39 -34.71
N MET A 357 42.91 -17.75 -33.67
CA MET A 357 42.04 -18.44 -32.71
C MET A 357 40.73 -18.86 -33.39
N ALA A 358 40.31 -20.10 -33.18
CA ALA A 358 39.01 -20.55 -33.67
C ALA A 358 37.87 -19.78 -32.97
N LYS A 359 36.81 -19.43 -33.71
CA LYS A 359 35.66 -18.65 -33.21
C LYS A 359 35.02 -19.20 -31.93
N THR A 360 34.95 -20.53 -31.79
CA THR A 360 34.44 -21.18 -30.57
C THR A 360 35.38 -21.06 -29.38
N ALA A 361 36.69 -20.98 -29.61
CA ALA A 361 37.67 -20.68 -28.58
C ALA A 361 37.60 -19.19 -28.21
N ALA A 362 37.56 -18.28 -29.20
CA ALA A 362 37.45 -16.85 -28.96
C ALA A 362 36.18 -16.48 -28.16
N GLY A 363 35.03 -17.07 -28.51
CA GLY A 363 33.79 -16.88 -27.73
C GLY A 363 33.92 -17.36 -26.28
N ARG A 364 34.53 -18.52 -26.05
CA ARG A 364 34.79 -19.04 -24.69
C ARG A 364 35.74 -18.14 -23.90
N THR A 365 36.81 -17.65 -24.51
CA THR A 365 37.75 -16.70 -23.90
C THR A 365 37.06 -15.41 -23.48
N LEU A 366 36.14 -14.92 -24.31
CA LEU A 366 35.34 -13.73 -24.02
C LEU A 366 34.13 -14.01 -23.09
N GLY A 367 33.85 -15.26 -22.73
CA GLY A 367 32.65 -15.59 -21.94
C GLY A 367 31.31 -15.37 -22.69
N ILE A 368 31.33 -15.33 -24.02
CA ILE A 368 30.11 -15.16 -24.85
C ILE A 368 29.92 -16.34 -25.83
N SER A 369 28.68 -16.59 -26.23
CA SER A 369 28.42 -17.64 -27.21
C SER A 369 29.01 -17.30 -28.58
N PRO A 370 29.43 -18.30 -29.39
CA PRO A 370 29.93 -18.05 -30.75
C PRO A 370 28.94 -17.32 -31.66
N ALA A 371 27.63 -17.50 -31.42
CA ALA A 371 26.57 -16.81 -32.14
C ALA A 371 26.47 -15.32 -31.74
N VAL A 372 26.64 -15.01 -30.45
CA VAL A 372 26.73 -13.61 -29.99
C VAL A 372 27.96 -12.96 -30.60
N LEU A 373 29.13 -13.60 -30.53
CA LEU A 373 30.35 -13.09 -31.15
C LEU A 373 30.16 -12.80 -32.64
N ASP A 374 29.54 -13.70 -33.40
CA ASP A 374 29.25 -13.48 -34.83
C ASP A 374 28.42 -12.22 -35.09
N ARG A 375 27.37 -12.04 -34.29
CA ARG A 375 26.50 -10.88 -34.37
C ARG A 375 27.30 -9.62 -34.09
N LEU A 376 28.12 -9.61 -33.03
CA LEU A 376 28.94 -8.46 -32.66
C LEU A 376 29.89 -8.06 -33.79
N LEU A 377 30.61 -9.03 -34.37
CA LEU A 377 31.53 -8.81 -35.48
C LEU A 377 30.84 -8.28 -36.74
N THR A 378 29.59 -8.71 -36.98
CA THR A 378 28.80 -8.26 -38.13
C THR A 378 28.26 -6.85 -37.92
N THR A 379 27.79 -6.55 -36.71
CA THR A 379 27.14 -5.29 -36.34
C THR A 379 28.15 -4.16 -36.11
N HIS A 380 29.26 -4.43 -35.43
CA HIS A 380 30.25 -3.42 -35.02
C HIS A 380 31.55 -3.61 -35.79
N ARG A 381 31.62 -2.96 -36.96
CA ARG A 381 32.73 -3.11 -37.92
C ARG A 381 33.93 -2.20 -37.68
N ASP A 382 33.80 -1.23 -36.80
CA ASP A 382 34.91 -0.33 -36.47
C ASP A 382 35.53 -0.79 -35.15
N ASP A 383 36.86 -0.77 -35.09
CA ASP A 383 37.58 -1.04 -33.84
C ASP A 383 37.50 0.17 -32.92
N VAL A 384 37.42 -0.09 -31.62
CA VAL A 384 37.48 0.94 -30.57
C VAL A 384 38.76 0.80 -29.77
N THR A 385 39.25 1.91 -29.24
CA THR A 385 40.36 1.88 -28.28
C THR A 385 39.89 1.16 -27.01
N ILE A 386 40.65 0.16 -26.58
CA ILE A 386 40.46 -0.52 -25.31
C ILE A 386 41.43 0.11 -24.32
N ASP A 387 40.90 0.66 -23.23
CA ASP A 387 41.70 1.30 -22.19
C ASP A 387 42.63 0.28 -21.50
N GLU A 388 43.77 0.74 -20.99
CA GLU A 388 44.75 -0.17 -20.35
C GLU A 388 44.22 -0.80 -19.06
N ASP A 389 43.28 -0.14 -18.38
CA ASP A 389 42.62 -0.63 -17.16
C ASP A 389 41.42 -1.54 -17.45
N ASP A 390 41.04 -1.70 -18.73
CA ASP A 390 40.00 -2.62 -19.14
C ASP A 390 40.50 -4.06 -19.01
N TYR A 391 39.74 -4.94 -18.38
CA TYR A 391 40.09 -6.36 -18.23
C TYR A 391 40.22 -7.09 -19.57
N LEU A 392 39.63 -6.55 -20.65
CA LEU A 392 39.81 -7.08 -22.01
C LEU A 392 41.17 -6.73 -22.62
N SER A 393 41.89 -5.74 -22.09
CA SER A 393 43.20 -5.31 -22.60
C SER A 393 44.24 -6.43 -22.50
N ASP A 394 44.15 -7.28 -21.48
CA ASP A 394 45.05 -8.44 -21.30
C ASP A 394 44.89 -9.44 -22.44
N LEU A 395 43.67 -9.61 -22.98
CA LEU A 395 43.41 -10.46 -24.14
C LEU A 395 44.02 -9.89 -25.41
N LEU A 396 44.29 -8.58 -25.47
CA LEU A 396 45.01 -7.97 -26.59
C LEU A 396 46.53 -8.09 -26.43
N ARG A 397 47.05 -8.38 -25.25
CA ARG A 397 48.49 -8.53 -24.99
C ARG A 397 48.98 -9.98 -25.10
N ALA A 398 48.09 -10.95 -24.86
CA ALA A 398 48.35 -12.40 -24.95
C ALA A 398 48.41 -12.90 -26.40
#